data_AF-A0A538NZY0-F1
#
_entry.id   AF-A0A538NZY0-F1
#
_cell.length_a   1.000
_cell.length_b   1.000
_cell.length_c   1.000
_cell.angle_alpha   90.00
_cell.angle_beta   90.00
_cell.angle_gamma   90.00
#
_symmetry.space_group_name_H-M   'P 1'
#
loop_
_entity.id
_entity.type
_entity.pdbx_description
1 polymer ?
#
loop_
_entity_poly.entity_id
_entity_poly.type
_entity_poly.pdbx_seq_one_letter_code
_entity_poly.pdbx_strand_id
1 'polypeptide(L)' 'MEATPAANATVAGPIITLRLRFNSRIDAARSRLIVVLPDYSSRKLISRADGLKRGAYKLRWQVLAADGHITRGEIFFKVN' A
#
# COMPACT_ATOMS: atom_id res chain seq x y z
N MET A 1 10.96 8.06 -1.48
CA MET A 1 9.59 7.58 -1.18
C MET A 1 9.65 6.81 0.11
N GLU A 2 8.66 7.01 0.98
CA GLU A 2 8.57 6.38 2.29
C GLU A 2 7.23 5.64 2.39
N ALA A 3 7.22 4.53 3.12
CA ALA A 3 6.04 3.70 3.28
C ALA A 3 5.77 3.38 4.75
N THR A 4 4.50 3.33 5.10
CA THR A 4 4.01 2.83 6.39
C THR A 4 2.90 1.83 6.11
N PRO A 5 3.04 0.55 6.52
CA PRO A 5 4.24 -0.06 7.08
C PRO A 5 5.45 0.00 6.13
N ALA A 6 6.66 0.00 6.70
CA ALA A 6 7.89 -0.10 5.91
C ALA A 6 7.99 -1.48 5.23
N ALA A 7 8.86 -1.59 4.22
CA ALA A 7 9.12 -2.88 3.58
C ALA A 7 9.59 -3.92 4.61
N ASN A 8 8.98 -5.10 4.54
CA ASN A 8 9.18 -6.25 5.43
C ASN A 8 8.82 -6.01 6.90
N ALA A 9 8.11 -4.92 7.22
CA ALA A 9 7.65 -4.66 8.58
C ALA A 9 6.63 -5.71 9.04
N THR A 10 6.64 -5.98 10.34
CA THR A 10 5.57 -6.72 11.03
C THR A 10 4.76 -5.73 11.86
N VAL A 11 3.44 -5.76 11.71
CA VAL A 11 2.52 -4.81 12.37
C VAL A 11 1.40 -5.54 13.09
N ALA A 12 0.90 -4.92 14.17
CA ALA A 12 -0.24 -5.43 14.91
C ALA A 12 -1.55 -5.19 14.13
N GLY A 13 -2.34 -6.25 13.96
CA GLY A 13 -3.68 -6.18 13.36
C GLY A 13 -4.78 -5.83 14.37
N PRO A 14 -6.06 -5.76 13.92
CA PRO A 14 -6.55 -6.02 12.56
C PRO A 14 -6.68 -4.75 11.71
N ILE A 15 -6.40 -3.58 12.28
CA ILE A 15 -6.54 -2.30 11.58
C ILE A 15 -5.20 -1.60 11.44
N ILE A 16 -4.81 -1.37 10.19
CA ILE A 16 -3.49 -0.83 9.86
C ILE A 16 -3.66 0.40 8.98
N THR A 17 -2.94 1.46 9.34
CA THR A 17 -2.84 2.68 8.53
C THR A 17 -1.81 2.45 7.43
N LEU A 18 -2.21 2.70 6.18
CA LEU A 18 -1.35 2.55 5.01
C LEU A 18 -1.05 3.93 4.44
N ARG A 19 0.23 4.32 4.44
CA ARG A 19 0.67 5.62 3.96
C ARG A 19 1.86 5.47 3.05
N LEU A 20 1.78 6.08 1.86
CA LEU A 20 2.90 6.24 0.95
C LEU A 20 3.18 7.73 0.79
N ARG A 21 4.43 8.14 1.01
CA ARG A 21 4.89 9.52 0.81
C ARG A 21 5.86 9.56 -0.37
N PHE A 22 5.54 10.38 -1.34
CA PHE A 22 6.36 10.62 -2.52
C PHE A 22 7.11 11.95 -2.38
N ASN A 23 8.28 12.04 -3.01
CA ASN A 23 9.10 13.26 -2.98
C ASN A 23 8.62 14.30 -4.01
N SER A 24 7.56 13.99 -4.75
CA SER A 24 6.95 14.82 -5.78
C SER A 24 5.43 14.83 -5.60
N ARG A 25 4.78 15.83 -6.20
CA ARG A 25 3.31 15.89 -6.25
C ARG A 25 2.77 14.78 -7.15
N ILE A 26 1.61 14.26 -6.78
CA ILE A 26 0.95 13.16 -7.48
C ILE A 26 -0.50 13.53 -7.80
N ASP A 27 -1.03 12.97 -8.88
CA ASP A 27 -2.47 12.97 -9.13
C ASP A 27 -3.10 11.80 -8.35
N ALA A 28 -3.69 12.10 -7.20
CA ALA A 28 -4.30 11.09 -6.34
C ALA A 28 -5.50 10.39 -7.00
N ALA A 29 -6.26 11.09 -7.86
CA ALA A 29 -7.44 10.53 -8.52
C ALA A 29 -7.06 9.50 -9.60
N ARG A 30 -5.90 9.67 -10.23
CA ARG A 30 -5.33 8.74 -11.23
C ARG A 30 -4.34 7.73 -10.66
N SER A 31 -3.97 7.89 -9.39
CA SER A 31 -3.14 6.94 -8.64
C SER A 31 -3.97 5.82 -8.03
N ARG A 32 -3.33 4.67 -7.73
CA ARG A 32 -3.99 3.48 -7.22
C ARG A 32 -3.17 2.84 -6.11
N LEU A 33 -3.86 2.37 -5.08
CA LEU A 33 -3.32 1.56 -4.00
C LEU A 33 -4.17 0.29 -3.85
N ILE A 34 -3.51 -0.86 -3.80
CA ILE A 34 -4.15 -2.17 -3.71
C ILE A 34 -3.43 -2.99 -2.64
N VAL A 35 -4.17 -3.61 -1.73
CA VAL A 35 -3.63 -4.67 -0.87
C VAL A 35 -3.94 -6.03 -1.49
N VAL A 36 -2.93 -6.89 -1.54
CA VAL A 36 -3.06 -8.31 -1.84
C VAL A 36 -3.01 -9.05 -0.50
N LEU A 37 -4.04 -9.85 -0.26
CA LEU A 37 -4.27 -10.62 0.94
C LEU A 37 -3.51 -11.96 0.88
N PRO A 38 -3.37 -12.68 2.02
CA PRO A 38 -2.67 -13.97 2.07
C PRO A 38 -3.28 -15.05 1.16
N ASP A 39 -4.56 -14.94 0.85
CA ASP A 39 -5.30 -15.82 -0.08
C ASP A 39 -5.17 -15.39 -1.55
N TYR A 40 -4.28 -14.45 -1.85
CA TYR A 40 -4.06 -13.84 -3.16
C TYR A 40 -5.23 -13.00 -3.70
N SER A 41 -6.32 -12.85 -2.96
CA SER A 41 -7.36 -11.88 -3.28
C SER A 41 -6.81 -10.46 -3.15
N SER A 42 -7.44 -9.49 -3.82
CA SER A 42 -6.98 -8.11 -3.79
C SER A 42 -8.11 -7.11 -3.58
N ARG A 43 -7.81 -6.05 -2.83
CA ARG A 43 -8.76 -4.98 -2.48
C ARG A 43 -8.14 -3.62 -2.77
N LYS A 44 -8.87 -2.75 -3.48
CA LYS A 44 -8.48 -1.34 -3.66
C LYS A 44 -8.56 -0.60 -2.34
N LEU A 45 -7.57 0.24 -2.06
CA LEU A 45 -7.48 1.04 -0.85
C LEU A 45 -7.47 2.53 -1.19
N ILE A 46 -7.99 3.32 -0.25
CA ILE A 46 -7.91 4.78 -0.30
C ILE A 46 -6.89 5.28 0.74
N SER A 47 -6.87 4.70 1.95
CA SER A 47 -5.93 5.11 3.03
C SER A 47 -5.80 4.12 4.20
N ARG A 48 -6.79 3.24 4.40
CA ARG A 48 -6.88 2.35 5.56
C ARG A 48 -7.23 0.94 5.11
N ALA A 49 -6.68 -0.05 5.82
CA ALA A 49 -7.10 -1.43 5.70
C ALA A 49 -7.57 -1.95 7.07
N ASP A 50 -8.83 -2.34 7.12
CA ASP A 50 -9.50 -3.01 8.24
C ASP A 50 -9.58 -4.53 8.01
N GLY A 51 -9.84 -5.26 9.09
CA GLY A 51 -10.13 -6.70 9.05
C GLY A 51 -8.94 -7.56 8.58
N LEU A 52 -7.71 -7.05 8.64
CA LEU A 52 -6.54 -7.80 8.22
C LEU A 52 -6.25 -8.91 9.23
N LYS A 53 -6.40 -10.16 8.80
CA LYS A 53 -6.01 -11.35 9.56
C LYS A 53 -4.50 -11.49 9.64
N ARG A 54 -4.00 -12.32 10.55
CA ARG A 54 -2.57 -12.69 10.58
C ARG A 54 -2.14 -13.26 9.24
N GLY A 55 -0.97 -12.85 8.75
CA GLY A 55 -0.44 -13.36 7.49
C GLY A 55 0.50 -12.41 6.76
N ALA A 56 0.96 -12.86 5.60
CA ALA A 56 1.79 -12.09 4.69
C ALA A 56 0.91 -11.30 3.71
N TYR A 57 1.23 -10.03 3.55
CA TYR A 57 0.50 -9.10 2.69
C TYR A 57 1.45 -8.41 1.73
N LYS A 58 0.88 -7.95 0.62
CA LYS A 58 1.60 -7.13 -0.35
C LYS A 58 0.78 -5.90 -0.72
N LEU A 59 1.38 -4.73 -0.56
CA LEU A 59 0.83 -3.46 -1.01
C LEU A 59 1.36 -3.16 -2.40
N ARG A 60 0.48 -3.12 -3.39
CA ARG A 60 0.77 -2.70 -4.77
C ARG A 60 0.33 -1.27 -4.96
N TRP A 61 1.18 -0.47 -5.57
CA TRP A 61 0.86 0.92 -5.88
C TRP A 61 1.25 1.29 -7.31
N GLN A 62 0.48 2.21 -7.88
CA GLN A 62 0.78 2.90 -9.12
C GLN A 62 0.48 4.38 -8.89
N VAL A 63 1.42 5.23 -9.24
CA VAL A 63 1.30 6.68 -9.05
C VAL A 63 1.54 7.39 -10.36
N LEU A 64 0.64 8.32 -10.69
CA LEU A 64 0.85 9.31 -11.73
C LEU A 64 1.48 10.54 -11.08
N ALA A 65 2.74 10.80 -11.40
CA ALA A 65 3.43 12.02 -11.00
C ALA A 65 2.89 13.22 -11.80
N ALA A 66 3.01 14.42 -11.23
CA ALA A 66 2.53 15.66 -11.85
C ALA A 66 3.21 15.98 -13.20
N ASP A 67 4.39 15.41 -13.46
CA ASP A 67 5.12 15.52 -14.73
C ASP A 67 4.61 14.55 -15.83
N GLY A 68 3.60 13.74 -15.51
CA GLY A 68 2.99 12.77 -16.44
C GLY A 68 3.57 11.37 -16.38
N HIS A 69 4.64 11.13 -15.60
CA HIS A 69 5.23 9.79 -15.49
C HIS A 69 4.42 8.89 -14.56
N ILE A 70 4.24 7.64 -14.99
CA ILE A 70 3.67 6.59 -14.13
C ILE A 70 4.78 5.78 -13.50
N THR A 71 4.81 5.74 -12.17
CA THR A 71 5.69 4.87 -11.39
C THR A 71 4.89 3.80 -10.66
N ARG A 72 5.52 2.65 -10.39
CA ARG A 72 4.87 1.48 -9.78
C ARG A 72 5.81 0.84 -8.76
N GLY A 73 5.23 0.12 -7.82
CA GLY A 73 6.01 -0.69 -6.89
C GLY A 73 5.17 -1.60 -6.02
N GLU A 74 5.88 -2.45 -5.29
CA GLU A 74 5.31 -3.39 -4.34
C GLU A 74 6.03 -3.25 -2.98
N ILE A 75 5.27 -3.38 -1.89
CA ILE A 75 5.80 -3.38 -0.52
C ILE A 75 5.23 -4.60 0.19
N PHE A 76 6.11 -5.45 0.71
CA PHE A 76 5.73 -6.62 1.49
C PHE A 76 5.65 -6.25 2.97
N PHE A 77 4.67 -6.78 3.70
CA PHE A 77 4.57 -6.63 5.15
C PHE A 77 3.81 -7.82 5.76
N LYS A 78 3.88 -7.98 7.08
CA LYS A 78 3.19 -9.05 7.82
C LYS A 78 2.29 -8.47 8.90
N VAL A 79 1.17 -9.13 9.14
CA VAL A 79 0.27 -8.85 10.27
C VAL A 79 0.40 -9.96 11.30
N ASN A 80 0.64 -9.60 12.56
CA ASN A 80 0.67 -10.52 13.70
C ASN A 80 -0.54 -10.36 14.63
#